data_AF-A0A1M5KE26-F1
#
_entry.id   AF-A0A1M5KE26-F1
#
_cell.length_a   1.000
_cell.length_b   1.000
_cell.length_c   1.000
_cell.angle_alpha   90.00
_cell.angle_beta   90.00
_cell.angle_gamma   90.00
#
_symmetry.space_group_name_H-M   'P 1'
#
loop_
_entity.id
_entity.type
_entity.pdbx_description
1 polymer ?
#
loop_
_entity_poly.entity_id
_entity_poly.type
_entity_poly.pdbx_seq_one_letter_code
_entity_poly.pdbx_strand_id
1 'polypeptide(L)'
;MAEAIISPDTSRNDLLKVASAGVISGILTPLMVPLIDRIAGTPGDFRIALVAIPFAVLVFILIRRLSANPWWAAWIGALVTMIAFVAAVNAAIFIDGQADNAAKAARNVLSGLAGGFVGAGLMALGIALLPAGPRDAAAWLPMLATGTVAGALLAIDNALDLDLASVLYPVWQAGVGAMLALALRRAKLS
;
A
#
# COMPACT_ATOMS: atom_id res chain seq x y z
N MET A 1 26.82 -14.42 31.54
CA MET A 1 27.09 -13.67 30.28
C MET A 1 26.22 -14.30 29.21
N ALA A 2 25.00 -13.78 29.02
CA ALA A 2 24.02 -14.32 28.09
C ALA A 2 23.22 -13.13 27.53
N GLU A 3 23.87 -12.34 26.69
CA GLU A 3 23.28 -11.17 26.09
C GLU A 3 23.75 -11.06 24.63
N ALA A 4 22.80 -10.77 23.74
CA ALA A 4 22.96 -10.41 22.33
C ALA A 4 23.26 -11.52 21.30
N ILE A 5 22.37 -12.52 21.19
CA ILE A 5 22.00 -13.12 19.90
C ILE A 5 20.50 -12.90 19.67
N ILE A 6 20.07 -11.63 19.70
CA ILE A 6 18.79 -11.26 19.08
C ILE A 6 19.11 -11.16 17.58
N SER A 7 19.10 -12.32 16.93
CA SER A 7 19.70 -12.55 15.61
C SER A 7 19.03 -11.69 14.52
N PRO A 8 19.80 -11.09 13.59
CA PRO A 8 19.31 -10.50 12.34
C PRO A 8 18.27 -11.37 11.60
N ASP A 9 18.35 -12.69 11.78
CA ASP A 9 17.42 -13.67 11.20
C ASP A 9 15.97 -13.46 11.66
N THR A 10 15.74 -13.03 12.90
CA THR A 10 14.38 -12.79 13.42
C THR A 10 13.75 -11.58 12.72
N SER A 11 14.54 -10.51 12.55
CA SER A 11 14.10 -9.29 11.86
C SER A 11 13.76 -9.56 10.39
N ARG A 12 14.61 -10.33 9.69
CA ARG A 12 14.40 -10.73 8.29
C ARG A 12 13.19 -11.63 8.12
N ASN A 13 13.02 -12.63 8.99
CA ASN A 13 11.89 -13.55 8.94
C ASN A 13 10.56 -12.81 9.16
N ASP A 14 10.52 -11.84 10.06
CA ASP A 14 9.31 -11.06 10.27
C ASP A 14 9.00 -10.11 9.10
N LEU A 15 10.00 -9.53 8.44
CA LEU A 15 9.77 -8.75 7.22
C LEU A 15 9.26 -9.63 6.07
N LEU A 16 9.76 -10.86 5.95
CA LEU A 16 9.25 -11.84 4.99
C LEU A 16 7.78 -12.20 5.26
N LYS A 17 7.38 -12.34 6.53
CA LYS A 17 5.96 -12.53 6.89
C LYS A 17 5.10 -11.35 6.47
N VAL A 18 5.59 -10.12 6.68
CA VAL A 18 4.87 -8.90 6.24
C VAL A 18 4.76 -8.85 4.71
N ALA A 19 5.85 -9.10 4.00
CA ALA A 19 5.84 -9.14 2.53
C ALA A 19 4.87 -10.22 2.03
N SER A 20 4.88 -11.42 2.62
CA SER A 20 3.96 -12.51 2.29
C SER A 20 2.50 -12.13 2.55
N ALA A 21 2.22 -11.47 3.68
CA ALA A 21 0.88 -10.97 3.97
C ALA A 21 0.44 -9.88 2.98
N GLY A 22 1.38 -9.03 2.53
CA GLY A 22 1.13 -8.04 1.48
C GLY A 22 0.88 -8.65 0.11
N VAL A 23 1.56 -9.75 -0.24
CA VAL A 23 1.24 -10.53 -1.45
C VAL A 23 -0.17 -11.08 -1.34
N ILE A 24 -0.53 -11.69 -0.21
CA ILE A 24 -1.88 -12.24 0.01
C ILE A 24 -2.94 -11.14 -0.10
N SER A 25 -2.74 -10.00 0.56
CA SER A 25 -3.70 -8.90 0.45
C SER A 25 -3.81 -8.39 -0.97
N GLY A 26 -2.70 -8.34 -1.71
CA GLY A 26 -2.68 -7.87 -3.10
C GLY A 26 -3.32 -8.85 -4.08
N ILE A 27 -3.32 -10.16 -3.78
CA ILE A 27 -4.12 -11.15 -4.52
C ILE A 27 -5.60 -10.98 -4.20
N LEU A 28 -5.95 -10.73 -2.93
CA LEU A 28 -7.33 -10.57 -2.50
C LEU A 28 -7.98 -9.28 -3.03
N THR A 29 -7.22 -8.19 -3.15
CA THR A 29 -7.72 -6.88 -3.61
C THR A 29 -8.48 -6.93 -4.95
N PRO A 30 -7.92 -7.40 -6.07
CA PRO A 30 -8.67 -7.48 -7.33
C PRO A 30 -9.85 -8.47 -7.26
N LEU A 31 -9.74 -9.53 -6.46
CA LEU A 31 -10.85 -10.49 -6.24
C LEU A 31 -12.04 -9.90 -5.48
N MET A 32 -11.86 -8.75 -4.82
CA MET A 32 -12.96 -8.02 -4.18
C MET A 32 -13.84 -7.31 -5.21
N VAL A 33 -13.34 -6.96 -6.39
CA VAL A 33 -14.09 -6.20 -7.40
C VAL A 33 -15.38 -6.93 -7.82
N PRO A 34 -15.35 -8.21 -8.24
CA PRO A 34 -16.58 -8.91 -8.62
C PRO A 34 -17.56 -9.11 -7.45
N LEU A 35 -17.07 -9.13 -6.22
CA LEU A 35 -17.91 -9.25 -5.02
C LEU A 35 -18.64 -7.93 -4.74
N ILE A 36 -17.94 -6.80 -4.88
CA ILE A 36 -18.47 -5.47 -4.63
C ILE A 36 -19.41 -5.03 -5.75
N ASP A 37 -19.19 -5.47 -6.99
CA ASP A 37 -20.08 -5.17 -8.12
C ASP A 37 -21.49 -5.76 -7.95
N ARG A 38 -21.66 -6.76 -7.07
CA ARG A 38 -22.97 -7.29 -6.69
C ARG A 38 -23.77 -6.34 -5.77
N ILE A 39 -23.13 -5.31 -5.21
CA ILE A 39 -23.76 -4.34 -4.32
C ILE A 39 -24.36 -3.22 -5.18
N ALA A 40 -25.66 -3.31 -5.48
CA ALA A 40 -26.37 -2.30 -6.25
C ALA A 40 -26.50 -0.96 -5.50
N GLY A 41 -26.48 0.15 -6.23
CA GLY A 41 -26.86 1.48 -5.72
C GLY A 41 -25.81 2.23 -4.89
N THR A 42 -24.56 1.76 -4.83
CA THR A 42 -23.48 2.41 -4.07
C THR A 42 -22.61 3.33 -4.94
N PRO A 43 -22.11 4.47 -4.39
CA PRO A 43 -21.20 5.37 -5.11
C PRO A 43 -19.89 4.66 -5.54
N GLY A 44 -19.31 5.08 -6.68
CA GLY A 44 -18.08 4.49 -7.22
C GLY A 44 -16.89 4.53 -6.26
N ASP A 45 -16.62 5.68 -5.63
CA ASP A 45 -15.53 5.82 -4.65
C ASP A 45 -15.71 4.92 -3.42
N PHE A 46 -16.96 4.70 -3.00
CA PHE A 46 -17.24 3.79 -1.90
C PHE A 46 -16.89 2.34 -2.27
N ARG A 47 -17.22 1.93 -3.51
CA ARG A 47 -16.82 0.61 -4.03
C ARG A 47 -15.30 0.47 -4.10
N ILE A 48 -14.59 1.49 -4.59
CA ILE A 48 -13.12 1.51 -4.63
C ILE A 48 -12.53 1.41 -3.22
N ALA A 49 -13.12 2.11 -2.24
CA ALA A 49 -12.67 2.01 -0.85
C ALA A 49 -12.83 0.59 -0.29
N LEU A 50 -13.93 -0.10 -0.60
CA LEU A 50 -14.15 -1.49 -0.18
C LEU A 50 -13.13 -2.47 -0.79
N VAL A 51 -12.64 -2.20 -2.00
CA VAL A 51 -11.57 -2.99 -2.65
C VAL A 51 -10.27 -2.94 -1.83
N ALA A 52 -10.01 -1.85 -1.11
CA ALA A 52 -8.83 -1.66 -0.29
C ALA A 52 -8.84 -2.44 1.05
N ILE A 53 -9.96 -3.05 1.44
CA ILE A 53 -10.14 -3.70 2.75
C ILE A 53 -9.03 -4.73 3.06
N PRO A 54 -8.63 -5.65 2.16
CA PRO A 54 -7.58 -6.62 2.47
C PRO A 54 -6.27 -5.96 2.91
N PHE A 55 -5.88 -4.87 2.26
CA PHE A 55 -4.66 -4.14 2.61
C PHE A 55 -4.85 -3.28 3.86
N ALA A 56 -6.01 -2.66 4.04
CA ALA A 56 -6.33 -1.91 5.25
C ALA A 56 -6.27 -2.80 6.51
N VAL A 57 -6.71 -4.06 6.42
CA VAL A 57 -6.58 -5.07 7.49
C VAL A 57 -5.12 -5.37 7.79
N LEU A 58 -4.27 -5.53 6.75
CA LEU A 58 -2.84 -5.71 6.95
C LEU A 58 -2.23 -4.50 7.69
N VAL A 59 -2.51 -3.28 7.24
CA VAL A 59 -2.00 -2.05 7.87
C VAL A 59 -2.46 -1.92 9.32
N PHE A 60 -3.73 -2.24 9.60
CA PHE A 60 -4.26 -2.30 10.97
C PHE A 60 -3.41 -3.21 11.85
N ILE A 61 -3.13 -4.43 11.39
CA ILE A 61 -2.32 -5.41 12.12
C ILE A 61 -0.89 -4.90 12.33
N LEU A 62 -0.29 -4.29 11.30
CA LEU A 62 1.08 -3.76 11.39
C LEU A 62 1.18 -2.64 12.42
N ILE A 63 0.27 -1.65 12.40
CA ILE A 63 0.26 -0.57 13.38
C ILE A 63 0.03 -1.13 14.78
N ARG A 64 -0.90 -2.08 14.94
CA ARG A 64 -1.24 -2.67 16.25
C ARG A 64 -0.08 -3.46 16.87
N ARG A 65 0.76 -4.08 16.04
CA ARG A 65 1.85 -4.98 16.47
C ARG A 65 3.21 -4.31 16.54
N LEU A 66 3.50 -3.39 15.62
CA LEU A 66 4.84 -2.83 15.42
C LEU A 66 5.02 -1.42 15.98
N SER A 67 3.93 -0.75 16.38
CA SER A 67 3.98 0.60 16.95
C SER A 67 3.50 0.62 18.40
N ALA A 68 4.03 1.54 19.22
CA ALA A 68 3.58 1.81 20.58
C ALA A 68 2.32 2.70 20.64
N ASN A 69 1.61 2.80 19.51
CA ASN A 69 0.43 3.61 19.33
C ASN A 69 -0.76 3.14 20.21
N PRO A 70 -1.67 4.06 20.61
CA PRO A 70 -2.93 3.68 21.23
C PRO A 70 -3.78 2.85 20.27
N TRP A 71 -4.67 2.01 20.80
CA TRP A 71 -5.43 1.02 20.00
C TRP A 71 -6.26 1.65 18.86
N TRP A 72 -6.77 2.88 19.05
CA TRP A 72 -7.55 3.59 18.04
C TRP A 72 -6.70 4.01 16.82
N ALA A 73 -5.39 4.16 16.97
CA ALA A 73 -4.52 4.58 15.87
C ALA A 73 -4.45 3.53 14.75
N ALA A 74 -4.63 2.25 15.09
CA ALA A 74 -4.73 1.19 14.10
C ALA A 74 -5.98 1.35 13.22
N TRP A 75 -7.11 1.75 13.80
CA TRP A 75 -8.33 2.05 13.04
C TRP A 75 -8.15 3.27 12.13
N ILE A 76 -7.51 4.33 12.63
CA ILE A 76 -7.21 5.50 11.80
C ILE A 76 -6.26 5.12 10.67
N GLY A 77 -5.22 4.33 10.91
CA GLY A 77 -4.31 3.87 9.87
C GLY A 77 -5.00 3.01 8.80
N ALA A 78 -5.94 2.15 9.19
CA ALA A 78 -6.75 1.39 8.25
C ALA A 78 -7.63 2.32 7.39
N LEU A 79 -8.29 3.30 8.01
CA LEU A 79 -9.11 4.29 7.30
C LEU A 79 -8.28 5.13 6.33
N VAL A 80 -7.10 5.61 6.78
CA VAL A 80 -6.13 6.33 5.93
C VAL A 80 -5.73 5.48 4.73
N THR A 81 -5.54 4.17 4.92
CA THR A 81 -5.18 3.26 3.82
C THR A 81 -6.29 3.19 2.78
N MET A 82 -7.56 3.12 3.20
CA MET A 82 -8.70 3.13 2.29
C MET A 82 -8.80 4.46 1.52
N ILE A 83 -8.62 5.59 2.21
CA ILE A 83 -8.61 6.92 1.58
C ILE A 83 -7.46 7.05 0.57
N ALA A 84 -6.26 6.61 0.96
CA ALA A 84 -5.08 6.63 0.11
C ALA A 84 -5.27 5.77 -1.15
N PHE A 85 -5.95 4.63 -1.02
CA PHE A 85 -6.27 3.77 -2.17
C PHE A 85 -7.25 4.46 -3.15
N VAL A 86 -8.33 5.06 -2.64
CA VAL A 86 -9.27 5.82 -3.48
C VAL A 86 -8.55 6.98 -4.19
N ALA A 87 -7.72 7.73 -3.46
CA ALA A 87 -6.94 8.81 -4.04
C ALA A 87 -5.92 8.33 -5.08
N ALA A 88 -5.28 7.18 -4.85
CA ALA A 88 -4.35 6.57 -5.80
C ALA A 88 -5.05 6.21 -7.12
N VAL A 89 -6.21 5.56 -7.04
CA VAL A 89 -7.02 5.18 -8.21
C VAL A 89 -7.49 6.43 -8.96
N ASN A 90 -8.01 7.43 -8.26
CA ASN A 90 -8.45 8.68 -8.87
C ASN A 90 -7.28 9.47 -9.51
N ALA A 91 -6.10 9.47 -8.90
CA ALA A 91 -4.91 10.07 -9.49
C ALA A 91 -4.44 9.35 -10.76
N ALA A 92 -4.51 8.01 -10.76
CA ALA A 92 -4.20 7.21 -11.93
C ALA A 92 -5.18 7.50 -13.08
N ILE A 93 -6.50 7.52 -12.80
CA ILE A 93 -7.54 7.84 -13.79
C ILE A 93 -7.34 9.26 -14.35
N PHE A 94 -7.04 10.22 -13.49
CA PHE A 94 -6.81 11.60 -13.91
C PHE A 94 -5.62 11.69 -14.88
N ILE A 95 -4.50 11.05 -14.55
CA ILE A 95 -3.31 11.07 -15.43
C ILE A 95 -3.52 10.26 -16.72
N ASP A 96 -4.26 9.15 -16.68
CA ASP A 96 -4.65 8.40 -17.88
C ASP A 96 -5.44 9.32 -18.85
N GLY A 97 -6.42 10.06 -18.33
CA GLY A 97 -7.22 11.00 -19.12
C GLY A 97 -6.41 12.18 -19.68
N GLN A 98 -5.40 12.67 -18.96
CA GLN A 98 -4.53 13.75 -19.45
C GLN A 98 -3.54 13.27 -20.53
N ALA A 99 -3.24 11.97 -20.58
CA ALA A 99 -2.28 11.37 -21.50
C ALA A 99 -2.96 10.57 -22.63
N ASP A 100 -4.18 10.93 -23.01
CA ASP A 100 -4.99 10.18 -23.99
C ASP A 100 -4.33 10.06 -25.38
N ASN A 101 -3.51 11.05 -25.76
CA ASN A 101 -2.76 11.04 -27.04
C ASN A 101 -1.42 10.27 -26.97
N ALA A 102 -1.03 9.75 -25.80
CA ALA A 102 0.22 9.01 -25.64
C ALA A 102 0.06 7.53 -26.04
N ALA A 103 1.17 6.86 -26.33
CA ALA A 103 1.16 5.41 -26.51
C ALA A 103 0.64 4.71 -25.23
N LYS A 104 -0.22 3.69 -25.38
CA LYS A 104 -0.85 2.95 -24.27
C LYS A 104 0.13 2.56 -23.16
N ALA A 105 1.32 2.09 -23.53
CA ALA A 105 2.38 1.73 -22.57
C ALA A 105 2.84 2.93 -21.74
N ALA A 106 3.11 4.07 -22.38
CA ALA A 106 3.52 5.30 -21.68
C ALA A 106 2.41 5.82 -20.77
N ARG A 107 1.16 5.78 -21.25
CA ARG A 107 -0.04 6.18 -20.49
C ARG A 107 -0.20 5.36 -19.22
N ASN A 108 -0.01 4.05 -19.30
CA ASN A 108 -0.09 3.14 -18.15
C ASN A 108 1.06 3.34 -17.15
N VAL A 109 2.29 3.57 -17.65
CA VAL A 109 3.43 3.91 -16.78
C VAL A 109 3.12 5.18 -16.00
N LEU A 110 2.68 6.25 -16.68
CA LEU A 110 2.39 7.54 -16.05
C LEU A 110 1.26 7.44 -15.03
N SER A 111 0.18 6.76 -15.38
CA SER A 111 -0.96 6.52 -14.49
C SER A 111 -0.57 5.71 -13.26
N GLY A 112 0.23 4.65 -13.48
CA GLY A 112 0.78 3.82 -12.43
C GLY A 112 1.71 4.57 -11.48
N LEU A 113 2.63 5.38 -12.01
CA LEU A 113 3.51 6.24 -11.22
C LEU A 113 2.70 7.23 -10.37
N ALA A 114 1.69 7.87 -10.96
CA ALA A 114 0.85 8.85 -10.27
C ALA A 114 0.05 8.21 -9.13
N GLY A 115 -0.64 7.09 -9.42
CA GLY A 115 -1.37 6.35 -8.38
C GLY A 115 -0.44 5.82 -7.29
N GLY A 116 0.71 5.25 -7.67
CA GLY A 116 1.71 4.74 -6.73
C GLY A 116 2.28 5.82 -5.81
N PHE A 117 2.62 7.00 -6.36
CA PHE A 117 3.10 8.15 -5.60
C PHE A 117 2.03 8.69 -4.65
N VAL A 118 0.81 8.94 -5.14
CA VAL A 118 -0.29 9.49 -4.33
C VAL A 118 -0.68 8.53 -3.21
N GLY A 119 -0.84 7.23 -3.52
CA GLY A 119 -1.19 6.22 -2.52
C GLY A 119 -0.13 6.09 -1.42
N ALA A 120 1.14 5.90 -1.81
CA ALA A 120 2.23 5.78 -0.85
C ALA A 120 2.43 7.06 -0.03
N GLY A 121 2.29 8.22 -0.66
CA GLY A 121 2.43 9.52 -0.01
C GLY A 121 1.35 9.80 1.02
N LEU A 122 0.08 9.57 0.67
CA LEU A 122 -1.03 9.74 1.62
C LEU A 122 -0.93 8.78 2.80
N MET A 123 -0.52 7.53 2.57
CA MET A 123 -0.27 6.59 3.66
C MET A 123 0.88 7.05 4.56
N ALA A 124 2.02 7.45 3.98
CA ALA A 124 3.16 7.93 4.74
C ALA A 124 2.79 9.15 5.59
N LEU A 125 2.12 10.14 4.99
CA LEU A 125 1.66 11.35 5.69
C LEU A 125 0.65 11.01 6.79
N GLY A 126 -0.39 10.24 6.48
CA GLY A 126 -1.43 9.92 7.44
C GLY A 126 -0.93 9.08 8.62
N ILE A 127 -0.01 8.15 8.38
CA ILE A 127 0.57 7.32 9.44
C ILE A 127 1.61 8.10 10.25
N ALA A 128 2.39 8.99 9.62
CA ALA A 128 3.33 9.87 10.33
C ALA A 128 2.62 10.80 11.36
N LEU A 129 1.37 11.17 11.09
CA LEU A 129 0.57 12.01 11.99
C LEU A 129 0.02 11.26 13.20
N LEU A 130 0.09 9.92 13.22
CA LEU A 130 -0.31 9.13 14.39
C LEU A 130 0.62 9.41 15.59
N PRO A 131 0.16 9.17 16.83
CA PRO A 131 0.92 9.48 18.04
C PRO A 131 2.35 8.91 18.07
N ALA A 132 2.53 7.64 17.69
CA ALA A 132 3.82 6.97 17.57
C ALA A 132 4.22 6.73 16.10
N GLY A 133 3.73 7.59 15.19
CA GLY A 133 4.17 7.60 13.79
C GLY A 133 5.58 8.19 13.66
N PRO A 134 6.47 7.59 12.84
CA PRO A 134 7.78 8.18 12.53
C PRO A 134 7.64 9.62 12.03
N ARG A 135 8.25 10.58 12.73
CA ARG A 135 8.22 12.01 12.35
C ARG A 135 9.36 12.40 11.41
N ASP A 136 10.40 11.57 11.35
CA ASP A 136 11.48 11.74 10.39
C ASP A 136 10.99 11.42 8.97
N ALA A 137 11.02 12.43 8.09
CA ALA A 137 10.64 12.28 6.68
C ALA A 137 11.50 11.24 5.96
N ALA A 138 12.79 11.10 6.33
CA ALA A 138 13.69 10.14 5.70
C ALA A 138 13.28 8.69 5.96
N ALA A 139 12.55 8.41 7.04
CA ALA A 139 12.02 7.08 7.33
C ALA A 139 10.96 6.61 6.31
N TRP A 140 10.31 7.54 5.61
CA TRP A 140 9.23 7.27 4.65
C TRP A 140 9.70 7.21 3.20
N LEU A 141 10.89 7.73 2.89
CA LEU A 141 11.44 7.73 1.53
C LEU A 141 11.47 6.35 0.88
N PRO A 142 11.85 5.25 1.56
CA PRO A 142 11.82 3.93 0.95
C PRO A 142 10.41 3.47 0.56
N MET A 143 9.39 3.82 1.36
CA MET A 143 8.00 3.50 1.08
C MET A 143 7.48 4.29 -0.12
N LEU A 144 7.78 5.59 -0.19
CA LEU A 144 7.45 6.45 -1.33
C LEU A 144 8.10 5.95 -2.62
N ALA A 145 9.40 5.67 -2.59
CA ALA A 145 10.13 5.17 -3.74
C ALA A 145 9.57 3.82 -4.21
N THR A 146 9.38 2.87 -3.28
CA THR A 146 8.83 1.54 -3.58
C THR A 146 7.42 1.65 -4.15
N GLY A 147 6.53 2.43 -3.53
CA GLY A 147 5.15 2.59 -3.98
C GLY A 147 5.04 3.27 -5.35
N THR A 148 5.90 4.26 -5.61
CA THR A 148 5.95 4.95 -6.92
C THR A 148 6.46 4.00 -8.01
N VAL A 149 7.60 3.34 -7.77
CA VAL A 149 8.21 2.41 -8.75
C VAL A 149 7.32 1.20 -8.99
N ALA A 150 6.77 0.60 -7.94
CA ALA A 150 5.83 -0.51 -8.07
C ALA A 150 4.56 -0.07 -8.80
N GLY A 151 4.10 1.18 -8.62
CA GLY A 151 3.00 1.77 -9.38
C GLY A 151 3.20 1.68 -10.90
N ALA A 152 4.42 1.89 -11.38
CA ALA A 152 4.74 1.80 -12.82
C ALA A 152 4.55 0.38 -13.41
N LEU A 153 4.45 -0.66 -12.58
CA LEU A 153 4.23 -2.04 -13.02
C LEU A 153 2.85 -2.25 -13.68
N LEU A 154 1.93 -1.28 -13.55
CA LEU A 154 0.66 -1.25 -14.28
C LEU A 154 0.88 -1.36 -15.81
N ALA A 155 2.00 -0.84 -16.33
CA ALA A 155 2.36 -1.00 -17.73
C ALA A 155 2.72 -2.45 -18.11
N ILE A 156 3.26 -3.22 -17.18
CA ILE A 156 3.58 -4.65 -17.36
C ILE A 156 2.30 -5.48 -17.34
N ASP A 157 1.39 -5.22 -16.39
CA ASP A 157 0.10 -5.91 -16.31
C ASP A 157 -0.69 -5.81 -17.61
N ASN A 158 -0.72 -4.61 -18.19
CA ASN A 158 -1.36 -4.39 -19.47
C ASN A 158 -0.58 -4.96 -20.68
N ALA A 159 0.75 -5.03 -20.62
CA ALA A 159 1.53 -5.66 -21.70
C ALA A 159 1.35 -7.18 -21.73
N LEU A 160 0.99 -7.77 -20.58
CA LEU A 160 0.80 -9.21 -20.39
C LEU A 160 -0.68 -9.63 -20.33
N ASP A 161 -1.62 -8.69 -20.53
CA ASP A 161 -3.09 -8.93 -20.50
C ASP A 161 -3.58 -9.57 -19.18
N LEU A 162 -2.95 -9.18 -18.06
CA LEU A 162 -3.21 -9.75 -16.72
C LEU A 162 -4.34 -9.02 -15.98
N ASP A 163 -5.49 -8.84 -16.63
CA ASP A 163 -6.59 -8.01 -16.11
C ASP A 163 -7.20 -8.54 -14.79
N LEU A 164 -7.16 -9.85 -14.55
CA LEU A 164 -7.72 -10.48 -13.33
C LEU A 164 -6.69 -10.74 -12.23
N ALA A 165 -5.42 -10.90 -12.58
CA ALA A 165 -4.33 -11.26 -11.68
C ALA A 165 -3.20 -10.22 -11.74
N SER A 166 -3.59 -8.95 -11.84
CA SER A 166 -2.70 -7.80 -11.90
C SER A 166 -1.56 -7.95 -10.90
N VAL A 167 -0.34 -8.09 -11.41
CA VAL A 167 0.89 -8.30 -10.64
C VAL A 167 1.23 -7.05 -9.84
N LEU A 168 0.72 -5.89 -10.29
CA LEU A 168 0.79 -4.63 -9.56
C LEU A 168 0.33 -4.79 -8.11
N TYR A 169 -0.87 -5.31 -7.83
CA TYR A 169 -1.40 -5.31 -6.46
C TYR A 169 -0.57 -6.17 -5.49
N PRO A 170 -0.23 -7.44 -5.79
CA PRO A 170 0.62 -8.26 -4.94
C PRO A 170 2.01 -7.64 -4.69
N VAL A 171 2.66 -7.11 -5.74
CA VAL A 171 4.00 -6.54 -5.62
C VAL A 171 3.98 -5.22 -4.87
N TRP A 172 3.02 -4.34 -5.19
CA TRP A 172 2.88 -3.04 -4.56
C TRP A 172 2.55 -3.18 -3.07
N GLN A 173 1.54 -4.00 -2.71
CA GLN A 173 1.13 -4.15 -1.31
C GLN A 173 2.20 -4.86 -0.47
N ALA A 174 2.92 -5.84 -1.03
CA ALA A 174 4.07 -6.46 -0.36
C ALA A 174 5.19 -5.46 -0.09
N GLY A 175 5.57 -4.67 -1.11
CA GLY A 175 6.63 -3.66 -0.99
C GLY A 175 6.26 -2.57 0.01
N VAL A 176 5.09 -1.96 -0.14
CA VAL A 176 4.61 -0.88 0.75
C VAL A 176 4.41 -1.40 2.17
N GLY A 177 3.85 -2.60 2.35
CA GLY A 177 3.68 -3.22 3.67
C GLY A 177 5.02 -3.46 4.39
N ALA A 178 6.03 -3.97 3.67
CA ALA A 178 7.36 -4.19 4.23
C ALA A 178 8.06 -2.87 4.61
N MET A 179 7.96 -1.84 3.76
CA MET A 179 8.55 -0.53 4.05
C MET A 179 7.84 0.20 5.21
N LEU A 180 6.52 0.07 5.30
CA LEU A 180 5.76 0.55 6.46
C LEU A 180 6.22 -0.15 7.74
N ALA A 181 6.38 -1.47 7.73
CA ALA A 181 6.86 -2.22 8.88
C ALA A 181 8.27 -1.78 9.32
N LEU A 182 9.16 -1.51 8.37
CA LEU A 182 10.49 -0.95 8.64
C LEU A 182 10.42 0.43 9.29
N ALA A 183 9.59 1.33 8.75
CA ALA A 183 9.41 2.68 9.29
C ALA A 183 8.89 2.64 10.73
N LEU A 184 7.84 1.86 10.99
CA LEU A 184 7.25 1.71 12.33
C LEU A 184 8.24 1.11 13.34
N ARG A 185 9.07 0.13 12.92
CA ARG A 185 10.11 -0.44 13.78
C ARG A 185 11.19 0.59 14.15
N ARG A 186 11.61 1.44 13.21
CA ARG A 186 12.59 2.49 13.47
C ARG A 186 12.08 3.47 14.53
N ALA A 187 10.82 3.92 14.42
CA ALA A 187 10.21 4.81 15.40
C ALA A 187 10.01 4.20 16.79
N LYS A 188 9.97 2.86 16.90
CA LYS A 188 9.90 2.18 18.20
C LYS A 188 11.25 2.15 18.93
N LEU A 189 12.35 2.29 18.20
CA LEU A 189 13.72 2.21 18.73
C LEU A 189 14.33 3.59 19.04
N SER A 190 13.71 4.67 18.54
CA SER A 190 14.05 6.07 18.85
C SER A 190 13.35 6.54 20.11
#